data_AF-A0A6B8RW03-F1
#
_entry.id   AF-A0A6B8RW03-F1
#
_cell.length_a   1.000
_cell.length_b   1.000
_cell.length_c   1.000
_cell.angle_alpha   90.00
_cell.angle_beta   90.00
_cell.angle_gamma   90.00
#
_symmetry.space_group_name_H-M   'P 1'
#
loop_
_entity.id
_entity.type
_entity.pdbx_description
1 polymer ?
#
loop_
_entity_poly.entity_id
_entity_poly.type
_entity_poly.pdbx_seq_one_letter_code
_entity_poly.pdbx_strand_id
1 'polypeptide(L)' 'MAIENTNKRSHEEELLLRHEIELMEGILESKSKYRKIIQAGIARWVKDFQDGRIEIKSVEDLKKLIEIDLELQKEDY' A
#
# COMPACT_ATOMS: atom_id res chain seq x y z
N MET A 1 36.38 -34.46 15.67
CA MET A 1 34.91 -34.45 15.54
C MET A 1 34.45 -33.06 15.93
N ALA A 2 34.06 -32.23 14.97
CA ALA A 2 33.56 -30.88 15.23
C ALA A 2 32.55 -30.54 14.13
N ILE A 3 31.30 -30.94 14.36
CA ILE A 3 30.16 -30.54 13.54
C ILE A 3 29.16 -29.93 14.52
N GLU A 4 29.26 -28.63 14.79
CA GLU A 4 28.27 -27.97 15.65
C GLU A 4 28.00 -26.48 15.34
N ASN A 5 28.54 -25.89 14.26
CA ASN A 5 28.40 -24.45 14.02
C ASN A 5 27.57 -24.05 12.77
N THR A 6 27.11 -24.99 11.95
CA THR A 6 26.31 -24.66 10.75
C THR A 6 24.83 -24.42 11.03
N ASN A 7 24.28 -25.01 12.09
CA ASN A 7 22.84 -24.96 12.39
C ASN A 7 22.36 -23.59 12.93
N LYS A 8 23.15 -22.96 13.81
CA LYS A 8 22.78 -21.66 14.44
C LYS A 8 22.70 -20.51 13.43
N ARG A 9 23.66 -20.43 12.50
CA ARG A 9 23.70 -19.35 11.51
C ARG A 9 22.52 -19.41 10.55
N SER A 10 22.09 -20.61 10.15
CA SER A 10 20.91 -20.79 9.29
C SER A 10 19.60 -20.38 9.98
N HIS A 11 19.52 -20.52 11.31
CA HIS A 11 18.32 -20.16 12.07
C HIS A 11 18.19 -18.64 12.25
N GLU A 12 19.29 -17.93 12.49
CA GLU A 12 19.29 -16.46 12.55
C GLU A 12 18.95 -15.85 11.18
N GLU A 13 19.50 -16.38 10.09
CA GLU A 13 19.16 -15.96 8.72
C GLU A 13 17.66 -16.19 8.42
N GLU A 14 17.09 -17.32 8.84
CA GLU A 14 15.65 -17.60 8.69
C GLU A 14 14.77 -16.63 9.50
N LEU A 15 15.17 -16.31 10.74
CA LEU A 15 14.44 -15.36 11.59
C LEU A 15 14.44 -13.95 11.01
N LEU A 16 15.58 -13.50 10.45
CA LEU A 16 15.69 -12.20 9.78
C LEU A 16 14.78 -12.14 8.54
N LEU A 17 14.78 -13.19 7.72
CA LEU A 17 13.91 -13.28 6.55
C LEU A 17 12.42 -13.26 6.93
N ARG A 18 12.02 -13.98 7.98
CA ARG A 18 10.64 -13.96 8.48
C ARG A 18 10.22 -12.58 8.95
N HIS A 19 11.09 -11.88 9.68
CA HIS A 19 10.81 -10.53 10.14
C HIS A 19 10.63 -9.55 8.96
N GLU A 20 11.47 -9.65 7.95
CA GLU A 20 11.36 -8.83 6.74
C GLU A 20 10.06 -9.09 5.98
N ILE A 21 9.65 -10.36 5.86
CA ILE A 21 8.34 -10.74 5.29
C ILE A 21 7.20 -10.13 6.09
N GLU A 22 7.20 -10.25 7.43
CA GLU A 22 6.15 -9.68 8.28
C GLU A 22 6.04 -8.15 8.13
N LEU A 23 7.18 -7.46 8.03
CA LEU A 23 7.21 -6.02 7.77
C LEU A 23 6.61 -5.69 6.40
N MET A 24 6.99 -6.42 5.35
CA MET A 24 6.44 -6.24 4.00
C MET A 24 4.94 -6.51 3.96
N GLU A 25 4.46 -7.58 4.61
CA GLU A 25 3.04 -7.90 4.72
C GLU A 25 2.26 -6.77 5.42
N GLY A 26 2.80 -6.24 6.52
CA GLY A 26 2.19 -5.09 7.21
C GLY A 26 2.11 -3.82 6.36
N ILE A 27 3.13 -3.57 5.54
CA ILE A 27 3.14 -2.46 4.57
C ILE A 27 2.07 -2.69 3.50
N LEU A 28 1.99 -3.88 2.92
CA LEU A 28 1.00 -4.23 1.90
C LEU A 28 -0.44 -4.13 2.43
N GLU A 29 -0.69 -4.59 3.66
CA GLU A 29 -1.98 -4.47 4.32
C GLU A 29 -2.37 -2.99 4.50
N SER A 30 -1.42 -2.16 4.93
CA SER A 30 -1.62 -0.72 5.12
C SER A 30 -1.89 -0.01 3.78
N LYS A 31 -1.11 -0.29 2.73
CA LYS A 31 -1.34 0.22 1.36
C LYS A 31 -2.74 -0.15 0.87
N SER A 32 -3.19 -1.38 1.11
CA SER A 32 -4.54 -1.85 0.77
C SER A 32 -5.64 -1.07 1.49
N LYS A 33 -5.48 -0.81 2.80
CA LYS A 33 -6.43 0.00 3.59
C LYS A 33 -6.55 1.42 3.05
N TYR A 34 -5.43 2.09 2.75
CA TYR A 34 -5.44 3.43 2.19
C TYR A 34 -6.08 3.47 0.79
N ARG A 35 -5.79 2.48 -0.06
CA ARG A 35 -6.40 2.41 -1.40
C ARG A 35 -7.92 2.35 -1.35
N LYS A 36 -8.49 1.58 -0.41
CA LYS A 36 -9.95 1.51 -0.22
C LYS A 36 -10.57 2.88 0.12
N ILE A 37 -9.89 3.68 0.94
CA ILE A 37 -10.33 5.03 1.32
C ILE A 37 -10.30 5.95 0.09
N ILE A 38 -9.22 5.92 -0.68
CA ILE A 38 -9.07 6.72 -1.90
C ILE A 38 -10.13 6.36 -2.94
N GLN A 39 -10.35 5.06 -3.18
CA GLN A 39 -11.40 4.58 -4.08
C GLN A 39 -12.80 5.03 -3.65
N ALA A 40 -13.11 4.99 -2.35
CA ALA A 40 -14.36 5.52 -1.83
C ALA A 40 -14.49 7.04 -2.05
N GLY A 41 -13.40 7.79 -1.89
CA GLY A 41 -13.33 9.22 -2.18
C GLY A 41 -13.61 9.53 -3.64
N ILE A 42 -12.95 8.82 -4.57
CA ILE A 42 -13.17 8.95 -6.02
C ILE A 42 -14.62 8.61 -6.37
N ALA A 43 -15.15 7.50 -5.87
CA ALA A 43 -16.54 7.09 -6.13
C ALA A 43 -17.55 8.14 -5.64
N ARG A 44 -17.30 8.72 -4.46
CA ARG A 44 -18.15 9.79 -3.93
C ARG A 44 -18.07 11.05 -4.79
N TRP A 45 -16.87 11.47 -5.17
CA TRP A 45 -16.66 12.61 -6.04
C TRP A 45 -17.40 12.44 -7.38
N VAL A 46 -17.27 11.27 -8.02
CA VAL A 46 -17.97 10.97 -9.29
C VAL A 46 -19.49 11.07 -9.12
N LYS A 47 -20.03 10.52 -8.04
CA LYS A 47 -21.47 10.59 -7.75
C LYS A 47 -21.94 12.02 -7.54
N ASP A 48 -21.22 12.81 -6.77
CA ASP A 48 -21.60 14.19 -6.48
C ASP A 48 -21.48 15.08 -7.74
N PHE A 49 -20.56 14.78 -8.66
CA PHE A 49 -20.49 15.40 -9.97
C PHE A 49 -21.69 15.04 -10.86
N GLN A 50 -22.02 13.74 -10.96
CA GLN A 50 -23.18 13.26 -11.74
C GLN A 50 -24.51 13.83 -11.24
N ASP A 51 -24.64 13.98 -9.93
CA ASP A 51 -25.84 14.54 -9.29
C ASP A 51 -25.90 16.07 -9.37
N GLY A 52 -24.95 16.73 -10.05
CA GLY A 52 -24.89 18.18 -10.20
C GLY A 52 -24.61 18.94 -8.88
N ARG A 53 -24.15 18.24 -7.84
CA ARG A 53 -23.79 18.82 -6.53
C ARG A 53 -22.43 19.51 -6.54
N ILE A 54 -21.60 19.21 -7.54
CA ILE A 54 -20.29 19.83 -7.73
C ILE A 54 -20.27 20.54 -9.08
N GLU A 55 -19.97 21.83 -9.05
CA GLU A 55 -19.58 22.59 -10.24
C GLU A 55 -18.07 22.47 -10.42
N ILE A 56 -17.61 21.79 -11.48
CA ILE A 56 -16.18 21.63 -11.72
C ILE A 56 -15.58 22.97 -12.16
N LYS A 57 -14.95 23.67 -11.22
CA LYS A 57 -14.13 24.87 -11.48
C LYS A 57 -12.64 24.53 -11.67
N SER A 58 -12.23 23.38 -11.12
CA SER A 58 -10.89 22.81 -11.26
C SER A 58 -10.96 21.29 -11.03
N VAL A 59 -10.08 20.54 -11.68
CA VAL A 59 -9.96 19.07 -11.56
C VAL A 59 -8.88 18.65 -10.54
N GLU A 60 -8.34 19.59 -9.78
CA GLU A 60 -7.16 19.39 -8.91
C GLU A 60 -7.40 18.36 -7.79
N ASP A 61 -8.56 18.37 -7.13
CA ASP A 61 -8.83 17.44 -6.04
C ASP A 61 -9.00 16.00 -6.52
N LEU A 62 -9.66 15.80 -7.67
CA LEU A 62 -9.77 14.48 -8.29
C LEU A 62 -8.38 13.99 -8.77
N LYS A 63 -7.60 14.89 -9.38
CA LYS A 63 -6.23 14.59 -9.83
C LYS A 63 -5.37 14.09 -8.66
N LYS A 64 -5.40 14.78 -7.52
CA LYS A 64 -4.67 14.35 -6.31
C LYS A 64 -5.12 12.98 -5.80
N LEU A 65 -6.42 12.69 -5.80
CA LEU A 65 -6.92 11.36 -5.40
C LEU A 65 -6.39 10.25 -6.33
N ILE A 66 -6.38 10.51 -7.64
CA ILE A 66 -5.86 9.56 -8.63
C ILE A 66 -4.34 9.40 -8.49
N GLU A 67 -3.59 10.48 -8.28
CA GLU A 67 -2.14 10.44 -8.06
C GLU A 67 -1.79 9.57 -6.85
N ILE A 68 -2.49 9.77 -5.72
CA ILE A 68 -2.28 8.95 -4.52
C ILE A 68 -2.63 7.47 -4.80
N ASP A 69 -3.72 7.18 -5.52
CA ASP A 69 -4.06 5.80 -5.87
C ASP A 69 -2.96 5.12 -6.70
N LEU A 70 -2.43 5.83 -7.70
CA LEU A 70 -1.34 5.36 -8.56
C LEU A 70 -0.04 5.17 -7.77
N GLU A 71 0.29 6.10 -6.85
CA GLU A 71 1.45 5.97 -5.98
C GLU A 71 1.34 4.75 -5.06
N LEU A 72 0.16 4.50 -4.48
CA LEU A 72 -0.09 3.30 -3.68
C LEU A 72 -0.03 2.00 -4.49
N GLN A 73 -0.13 2.05 -5.82
CA GLN A 73 0.02 0.89 -6.72
C GLN A 73 1.46 0.62 -7.13
N LYS A 74 2.38 1.57 -6.96
CA LYS A 74 3.79 1.35 -7.27
C LYS A 74 4.37 0.30 -6.31
N GLU A 75 4.99 -0.71 -6.89
CA GLU A 75 5.92 -1.57 -6.16
C GLU A 75 7.22 -0.77 -5.99
N ASP A 76 7.65 -0.63 -4.74
CA ASP A 76 8.94 -0.03 -4.42
C ASP A 76 9.99 -1.10 -4.73
N TYR A 77 10.50 -1.11 -5.98
CA TYR A 77 11.57 -2.00 -6.46
C TYR A 77 12.96 -1.49 -6.08
#